data_AF-A0A6C0CBB0-F1
#
_entry.id   AF-A0A6C0CBB0-F1
#
_cell.length_a   1.000
_cell.length_b   1.000
_cell.length_c   1.000
_cell.angle_alpha   90.00
_cell.angle_beta   90.00
_cell.angle_gamma   90.00
#
_symmetry.space_group_name_H-M   'P 1'
#
loop_
_entity.id
_entity.type
_entity.pdbx_description
1 polymer ?
#
loop_
_entity_poly.entity_id
_entity_poly.type
_entity_poly.pdbx_seq_one_letter_code
_entity_poly.pdbx_strand_id
1 'polypeptide(L)'
;MSYSNKTFTLTFCDRAENHKGMQMIGDIANHGFTLQDLKATKHNFEVAGYKSTLVKLNKLLPADVDADNAYILIIRNGVDCILGNKGDRDDLFTEQDELDHDKKAFMYGRVVNKHARHNLCFSDVAQEPDYEDGKGRIVAFDDVPLTKYLRNNFKKYIPDKAAELQAEGNYYYDVNKCGIGYHGDSERVIVIGVRLGETLSLHYQWYHNSQAVGKNLRLELHHGDVYLMSEKATGNDWKKKLIYTLRHAAGCNKYTDL
;
A
#
# COMPACT_ATOMS: atom_id res chain seq x y z
N MET A 1 5.38 -14.84 16.22
CA MET A 1 4.78 -16.03 15.57
C MET A 1 5.65 -16.47 14.40
N SER A 2 5.44 -17.69 13.87
CA SER A 2 5.93 -18.08 12.53
C SER A 2 4.79 -17.79 11.56
N TYR A 3 4.97 -16.84 10.62
CA TYR A 3 3.91 -16.44 9.69
C TYR A 3 3.85 -17.33 8.44
N SER A 4 4.52 -18.50 8.48
CA SER A 4 4.48 -19.49 7.41
C SER A 4 4.87 -18.92 6.04
N ASN A 5 5.89 -18.06 5.98
CA ASN A 5 6.33 -17.33 4.78
C ASN A 5 5.29 -16.37 4.17
N LYS A 6 4.19 -16.06 4.87
CA LYS A 6 3.16 -15.14 4.40
C LYS A 6 3.42 -13.72 4.85
N THR A 7 3.05 -12.76 4.01
CA THR A 7 3.03 -11.34 4.36
C THR A 7 1.88 -10.65 3.65
N PHE A 8 1.25 -9.68 4.30
CA PHE A 8 0.11 -8.94 3.74
C PHE A 8 0.41 -7.44 3.74
N THR A 9 -0.11 -6.75 2.74
CA THR A 9 -0.19 -5.28 2.74
C THR A 9 -1.65 -4.87 2.70
N LEU A 10 -2.15 -4.21 3.74
CA LEU A 10 -3.43 -3.48 3.62
C LEU A 10 -3.12 -2.06 3.20
N THR A 11 -3.65 -1.64 2.06
CA THR A 11 -3.45 -0.30 1.51
C THR A 11 -4.75 0.47 1.64
N PHE A 12 -4.81 1.38 2.60
CA PHE A 12 -5.92 2.31 2.74
C PHE A 12 -5.72 3.50 1.80
N CYS A 13 -6.74 3.83 1.04
CA CYS A 13 -6.67 4.78 -0.06
C CYS A 13 -8.02 5.41 -0.38
N ASP A 14 -7.98 6.51 -1.13
CA ASP A 14 -9.16 7.20 -1.64
C ASP A 14 -9.95 6.33 -2.64
N ARG A 15 -9.24 5.56 -3.48
CA ARG A 15 -9.87 4.63 -4.43
C ARG A 15 -9.11 3.31 -4.56
N ALA A 16 -9.78 2.20 -4.29
CA ALA A 16 -9.24 0.85 -4.41
C ALA A 16 -9.61 0.21 -5.77
N GLU A 17 -8.86 -0.80 -6.19
CA GLU A 17 -9.09 -1.52 -7.45
C GLU A 17 -9.03 -3.04 -7.19
N ASN A 18 -10.03 -3.81 -7.64
CA ASN A 18 -10.03 -5.27 -7.44
C ASN A 18 -8.88 -5.98 -8.17
N HIS A 19 -8.39 -5.39 -9.26
CA HIS A 19 -7.19 -5.78 -9.99
C HIS A 19 -6.99 -4.76 -11.11
N LYS A 20 -5.78 -4.60 -11.63
CA LYS A 20 -5.52 -3.72 -12.78
C LYS A 20 -6.52 -3.95 -13.92
N GLY A 21 -7.37 -2.95 -14.18
CA GLY A 21 -8.41 -2.95 -15.22
C GLY A 21 -9.77 -3.52 -14.80
N MET A 22 -9.96 -3.86 -13.52
CA MET A 22 -11.22 -4.33 -12.94
C MET A 22 -11.93 -3.17 -12.19
N GLN A 23 -13.03 -3.49 -11.51
CA GLN A 23 -13.85 -2.52 -10.79
C GLN A 23 -13.03 -1.68 -9.79
N MET A 24 -13.39 -0.41 -9.76
CA MET A 24 -12.82 0.62 -8.89
C MET A 24 -13.85 0.97 -7.81
N ILE A 25 -13.38 1.19 -6.59
CA ILE A 25 -14.22 1.39 -5.41
C ILE A 25 -13.75 2.65 -4.68
N GLY A 26 -14.67 3.58 -4.44
CA GLY A 26 -14.36 4.91 -3.92
C GLY A 26 -14.06 5.92 -5.02
N ASP A 27 -13.77 7.15 -4.59
CA ASP A 27 -13.54 8.30 -5.46
C ASP A 27 -12.13 8.83 -5.26
N ILE A 28 -11.50 9.26 -6.36
CA ILE A 28 -10.17 9.86 -6.28
C ILE A 28 -10.26 11.21 -5.57
N ALA A 29 -9.39 11.43 -4.58
CA ALA A 29 -9.26 12.71 -3.93
C ALA A 29 -8.58 13.73 -4.86
N ASN A 30 -8.83 15.02 -4.63
CA ASN A 30 -8.19 16.08 -5.41
C ASN A 30 -6.68 16.14 -5.20
N HIS A 31 -6.23 15.81 -3.98
CA HIS A 31 -4.83 15.88 -3.57
C HIS A 31 -4.49 14.78 -2.57
N GLY A 32 -3.29 14.23 -2.68
CA GLY A 32 -2.70 13.27 -1.76
C GLY A 32 -2.01 13.92 -0.56
N PHE A 33 -1.19 13.14 0.15
CA PHE A 33 -0.41 13.66 1.28
C PHE A 33 0.72 14.59 0.83
N THR A 34 0.86 15.70 1.52
CA THR A 34 1.96 16.66 1.38
C THR A 34 3.09 16.33 2.36
N LEU A 35 4.25 16.98 2.19
CA LEU A 35 5.32 16.90 3.19
C LEU A 35 4.86 17.35 4.59
N GLN A 36 3.97 18.34 4.68
CA GLN A 36 3.47 18.81 5.97
C GLN A 36 2.57 17.77 6.63
N ASP A 37 1.73 17.09 5.85
CA ASP A 37 0.90 15.98 6.35
C ASP A 37 1.77 14.86 6.92
N LEU A 38 2.85 14.49 6.20
CA LEU A 38 3.79 13.48 6.66
C LEU A 38 4.57 13.94 7.90
N LYS A 39 4.98 15.21 8.00
CA LYS A 39 5.65 15.74 9.20
C LYS A 39 4.73 15.78 10.42
N ALA A 40 3.47 16.18 10.24
CA ALA A 40 2.47 16.16 11.31
C ALA A 40 2.22 14.72 11.78
N THR A 41 2.03 13.79 10.85
CA THR A 41 1.88 12.37 11.15
C THR A 41 3.09 11.83 11.91
N LYS A 42 4.29 12.12 11.41
CA LYS A 42 5.56 11.74 12.05
C LYS A 42 5.60 12.20 13.50
N HIS A 43 5.30 13.48 13.74
CA HIS A 43 5.30 14.07 15.08
C HIS A 43 4.30 13.37 16.01
N ASN A 44 3.07 13.13 15.54
CA ASN A 44 2.02 12.50 16.35
C ASN A 44 2.43 11.08 16.82
N PHE A 45 3.03 10.27 15.94
CA PHE A 45 3.53 8.95 16.32
C PHE A 45 4.75 9.00 17.24
N GLU A 46 5.66 9.96 17.04
CA GLU A 46 6.82 10.13 17.94
C GLU A 46 6.42 10.58 19.34
N VAL A 47 5.43 11.48 19.45
CA VAL A 47 4.83 11.87 20.73
C VAL A 47 4.18 10.67 21.42
N ALA A 48 3.57 9.77 20.66
CA ALA A 48 3.04 8.50 21.17
C ALA A 48 4.12 7.45 21.49
N GLY A 49 5.41 7.75 21.30
CA GLY A 49 6.53 6.88 21.64
C GLY A 49 6.97 5.93 20.52
N TYR A 50 6.47 6.09 19.29
CA TYR A 50 6.77 5.20 18.17
C TYR A 50 7.85 5.78 17.26
N LYS A 51 8.82 4.93 16.88
CA LYS A 51 9.91 5.31 15.98
C LYS A 51 9.37 5.52 14.56
N SER A 52 9.74 6.64 13.94
CA SER A 52 9.36 6.94 12.57
C SER A 52 10.52 7.49 11.73
N THR A 53 10.52 7.16 10.44
CA THR A 53 11.56 7.57 9.48
C THR A 53 10.91 8.21 8.26
N LEU A 54 11.25 9.47 7.99
CA LEU A 54 10.83 10.18 6.78
C LEU A 54 11.99 10.18 5.77
N VAL A 55 11.76 9.60 4.59
CA VAL A 55 12.75 9.48 3.53
C VAL A 55 12.39 10.43 2.39
N LYS A 56 13.32 11.30 1.99
CA LYS A 56 13.21 12.10 0.76
C LYS A 56 13.71 11.28 -0.42
N LEU A 57 12.81 10.89 -1.31
CA LEU A 57 13.07 9.97 -2.42
C LEU A 57 13.87 10.63 -3.56
N ASN A 58 13.88 11.97 -3.65
CA ASN A 58 14.76 12.69 -4.59
C ASN A 58 16.25 12.46 -4.31
N LYS A 59 16.64 12.03 -3.11
CA LYS A 59 18.05 11.70 -2.79
C LYS A 59 18.58 10.51 -3.61
N LEU A 60 17.70 9.80 -4.30
CA LEU A 60 18.04 8.70 -5.19
C LEU A 60 18.45 9.19 -6.58
N LEU A 61 18.08 10.42 -6.96
CA LEU A 61 18.42 11.02 -8.25
C LEU A 61 19.88 11.53 -8.27
N PRO A 62 20.49 11.63 -9.46
CA PRO A 62 21.71 12.42 -9.66
C PRO A 62 21.52 13.87 -9.19
N ALA A 63 22.61 14.52 -8.75
CA ALA A 63 22.54 15.83 -8.11
C ALA A 63 22.08 16.97 -9.05
N ASP A 64 22.23 16.78 -10.35
CA ASP A 64 21.87 17.71 -11.43
C ASP A 64 20.43 17.51 -11.94
N VAL A 65 19.72 16.48 -11.46
CA VAL A 65 18.34 16.22 -11.87
C VAL A 65 17.35 16.92 -10.94
N ASP A 66 16.53 17.79 -11.53
CA ASP A 66 15.39 18.41 -10.86
C ASP A 66 14.09 17.62 -11.14
N ALA A 67 13.35 17.35 -10.07
CA ALA A 67 12.10 16.59 -10.12
C ALA A 67 11.23 16.95 -8.92
N ASP A 68 9.92 16.77 -9.06
CA ASP A 68 8.96 17.02 -7.97
C ASP A 68 9.37 16.29 -6.69
N ASN A 69 9.21 16.95 -5.55
CA ASN A 69 9.59 16.35 -4.28
C ASN A 69 8.70 15.16 -3.94
N ALA A 70 9.32 14.04 -3.58
CA ALA A 70 8.65 12.81 -3.18
C ALA A 70 9.20 12.29 -1.84
N TYR A 71 8.29 11.79 -1.01
CA TYR A 71 8.59 11.35 0.34
C TYR A 71 7.81 10.08 0.71
N ILE A 72 8.43 9.24 1.51
CA ILE A 72 7.75 8.15 2.22
C ILE A 72 8.05 8.26 3.72
N LEU A 73 7.00 8.14 4.53
CA LEU A 73 7.09 8.03 5.98
C LEU A 73 6.88 6.57 6.37
N ILE A 74 7.74 6.03 7.23
CA ILE A 74 7.57 4.70 7.84
C ILE A 74 7.44 4.89 9.34
N ILE A 75 6.42 4.28 9.95
CA ILE A 75 6.20 4.21 11.39
C ILE A 75 6.38 2.75 11.80
N ARG A 76 7.37 2.51 12.66
CA ARG A 76 7.63 1.16 13.19
C ARG A 76 6.55 0.80 14.20
N ASN A 77 5.98 -0.39 14.07
CA ASN A 77 4.91 -0.88 14.95
C ASN A 77 3.68 0.06 14.99
N GLY A 78 3.41 0.79 13.91
CA GLY A 78 2.31 1.74 13.85
C GLY A 78 0.93 1.10 14.05
N VAL A 79 0.78 -0.18 13.72
CA VAL A 79 -0.48 -0.93 13.97
C VAL A 79 -0.82 -0.95 15.46
N ASP A 80 0.12 -1.33 16.32
CA ASP A 80 -0.11 -1.42 17.76
C ASP A 80 -0.46 -0.04 18.36
N CYS A 81 0.15 1.02 17.83
CA CYS A 81 -0.16 2.39 18.25
C CYS A 81 -1.62 2.76 17.98
N ILE A 82 -2.13 2.39 16.81
CA ILE A 82 -3.47 2.75 16.37
C ILE A 82 -4.52 1.84 17.03
N LEU A 83 -4.26 0.54 17.11
CA LEU A 83 -5.17 -0.42 17.74
C LEU A 83 -5.24 -0.23 19.26
N GLY A 84 -4.12 0.07 19.92
CA GLY A 84 -4.04 0.24 21.36
C GLY A 84 -4.60 -0.98 22.09
N ASN A 85 -5.58 -0.79 22.97
CA ASN A 85 -6.19 -1.90 23.72
C ASN A 85 -7.23 -2.71 22.93
N LYS A 86 -7.51 -2.37 21.65
CA LYS A 86 -8.52 -3.08 20.85
C LYS A 86 -8.02 -4.43 20.32
N GLY A 87 -6.71 -4.57 20.21
CA GLY A 87 -5.97 -5.72 19.68
C GLY A 87 -4.56 -5.28 19.29
N ASP A 88 -3.80 -6.19 18.70
CA ASP A 88 -2.46 -5.91 18.20
C ASP A 88 -2.27 -6.33 16.72
N ARG A 89 -1.05 -6.20 16.23
CA ARG A 89 -0.67 -6.62 14.88
C ARG A 89 -0.86 -8.12 14.60
N ASP A 90 -0.74 -9.00 15.60
CA ASP A 90 -0.91 -10.45 15.46
C ASP A 90 -2.41 -10.76 15.33
N ASP A 91 -3.26 -10.08 16.11
CA ASP A 91 -4.72 -10.17 15.99
C ASP A 91 -5.19 -9.72 14.60
N LEU A 92 -4.65 -8.59 14.11
CA LEU A 92 -4.98 -8.07 12.78
C LEU A 92 -4.46 -8.99 11.66
N PHE A 93 -3.28 -9.62 11.84
CA PHE A 93 -2.80 -10.61 10.89
C PHE A 93 -3.75 -11.82 10.82
N THR A 94 -4.22 -12.30 11.97
CA THR A 94 -5.18 -13.41 12.06
C THR A 94 -6.49 -13.06 11.35
N GLU A 95 -7.06 -11.89 11.64
CA GLU A 95 -8.28 -11.39 10.96
C GLU A 95 -8.13 -11.40 9.43
N GLN A 96 -6.92 -11.11 8.92
CA GLN A 96 -6.64 -11.06 7.49
C GLN A 96 -6.32 -12.42 6.85
N ASP A 97 -5.68 -13.34 7.59
CA ASP A 97 -5.32 -14.67 7.09
C ASP A 97 -6.55 -15.59 6.95
N GLU A 98 -7.59 -15.36 7.76
CA GLU A 98 -8.81 -16.17 7.77
C GLU A 98 -9.80 -15.83 6.64
N LEU A 99 -9.59 -14.71 5.92
CA LEU A 99 -10.46 -14.27 4.83
C LEU A 99 -10.32 -15.15 3.58
N ASP A 100 -11.41 -15.28 2.81
CA ASP A 100 -11.39 -15.91 1.49
C ASP A 100 -10.88 -14.93 0.42
N HIS A 101 -9.58 -14.99 0.11
CA HIS A 101 -8.93 -14.08 -0.83
C HIS A 101 -9.27 -14.39 -2.30
N ASP A 102 -9.36 -13.34 -3.14
CA ASP A 102 -9.51 -13.54 -4.58
C ASP A 102 -8.25 -14.16 -5.20
N LYS A 103 -8.40 -15.37 -5.76
CA LYS A 103 -7.33 -16.10 -6.46
C LYS A 103 -7.42 -16.00 -7.98
N LYS A 104 -8.40 -15.24 -8.50
CA LYS A 104 -8.65 -15.04 -9.93
C LYS A 104 -8.84 -13.56 -10.28
N ALA A 105 -8.60 -13.20 -11.54
CA ALA A 105 -8.92 -11.89 -12.12
C ALA A 105 -9.29 -12.01 -13.59
N PHE A 106 -9.97 -10.99 -14.11
CA PHE A 106 -10.16 -10.81 -15.55
C PHE A 106 -8.95 -10.12 -16.16
N MET A 107 -8.27 -10.79 -17.10
CA MET A 107 -7.12 -10.23 -17.80
C MET A 107 -7.11 -10.74 -19.24
N TYR A 108 -6.81 -9.84 -20.18
CA TYR A 108 -6.67 -10.20 -21.60
C TYR A 108 -7.90 -10.94 -22.17
N GLY A 109 -9.12 -10.54 -21.76
CA GLY A 109 -10.38 -11.08 -22.25
C GLY A 109 -10.81 -12.43 -21.64
N ARG A 110 -10.19 -12.86 -20.54
CA ARG A 110 -10.57 -14.11 -19.85
C ARG A 110 -10.26 -14.06 -18.35
N VAL A 111 -10.90 -14.96 -17.60
CA VAL A 111 -10.57 -15.20 -16.19
C VAL A 111 -9.28 -16.02 -16.09
N VAL A 112 -8.34 -15.56 -15.26
CA VAL A 112 -7.03 -16.20 -15.03
C VAL A 112 -6.75 -16.36 -13.55
N ASN A 113 -5.86 -17.30 -13.19
CA ASN A 113 -5.39 -17.47 -11.83
C ASN A 113 -4.32 -16.42 -11.46
N LYS A 114 -4.38 -15.93 -10.23
CA LYS A 114 -3.44 -14.96 -9.67
C LYS A 114 -2.24 -15.69 -9.04
N HIS A 115 -1.15 -15.80 -9.78
CA HIS A 115 0.08 -16.46 -9.31
C HIS A 115 1.08 -15.53 -8.60
N ALA A 116 0.92 -14.20 -8.74
CA ALA A 116 1.87 -13.25 -8.18
C ALA A 116 1.57 -12.90 -6.72
N ARG A 117 0.27 -12.83 -6.39
CA ARG A 117 -0.31 -12.53 -5.07
C ARG A 117 -1.83 -12.58 -5.20
N HIS A 118 -2.55 -12.77 -4.11
CA HIS A 118 -4.01 -12.61 -4.07
C HIS A 118 -4.37 -11.20 -3.62
N ASN A 119 -5.64 -10.84 -3.69
CA ASN A 119 -6.09 -9.56 -3.16
C ASN A 119 -7.53 -9.60 -2.66
N LEU A 120 -7.92 -8.55 -1.95
CA LEU A 120 -9.28 -8.21 -1.57
C LEU A 120 -9.44 -6.70 -1.61
N CYS A 121 -10.66 -6.23 -1.84
CA CYS A 121 -11.02 -4.85 -1.54
C CYS A 121 -11.91 -4.80 -0.30
N PHE A 122 -11.89 -3.65 0.38
CA PHE A 122 -12.70 -3.39 1.55
C PHE A 122 -13.46 -2.08 1.37
N SER A 123 -14.75 -2.13 1.65
CA SER A 123 -15.67 -1.00 1.54
C SER A 123 -16.77 -1.11 2.59
N ASP A 124 -17.74 -0.20 2.58
CA ASP A 124 -18.87 -0.24 3.49
C ASP A 124 -19.94 -1.27 3.06
N VAL A 125 -19.94 -1.67 1.77
CA VAL A 125 -20.87 -2.67 1.22
C VAL A 125 -20.09 -3.86 0.67
N ALA A 126 -20.47 -5.06 1.10
CA ALA A 126 -19.87 -6.31 0.64
C ALA A 126 -20.30 -6.67 -0.79
N GLN A 127 -19.47 -7.44 -1.49
CA GLN A 127 -19.72 -7.92 -2.84
C GLN A 127 -19.04 -9.29 -3.05
N GLU A 128 -19.78 -10.28 -3.56
CA GLU A 128 -19.18 -11.51 -4.08
C GLU A 128 -18.54 -11.27 -5.45
N PRO A 129 -17.44 -11.96 -5.80
CA PRO A 129 -16.77 -11.74 -7.07
C PRO A 129 -17.62 -12.20 -8.27
N ASP A 130 -17.55 -11.41 -9.33
CA ASP A 130 -18.02 -11.75 -10.68
C ASP A 130 -16.86 -11.42 -11.64
N TYR A 131 -15.94 -12.37 -11.77
CA TYR A 131 -14.69 -12.12 -12.46
C TYR A 131 -14.91 -11.89 -13.95
N GLU A 132 -15.91 -12.52 -14.56
CA GLU A 132 -16.29 -12.34 -15.95
C GLU A 132 -16.68 -10.88 -16.25
N ASP A 133 -17.36 -10.23 -15.32
CA ASP A 133 -17.73 -8.80 -15.39
C ASP A 133 -16.68 -7.85 -14.80
N GLY A 134 -15.49 -8.37 -14.46
CA GLY A 134 -14.41 -7.54 -13.93
C GLY A 134 -14.66 -7.06 -12.49
N LYS A 135 -15.43 -7.79 -11.69
CA LYS A 135 -15.71 -7.48 -10.27
C LYS A 135 -15.02 -8.49 -9.36
N GLY A 136 -14.25 -8.00 -8.40
CA GLY A 136 -13.64 -8.85 -7.35
C GLY A 136 -14.49 -8.87 -6.09
N ARG A 137 -14.04 -9.64 -5.10
CA ARG A 137 -14.63 -9.66 -3.76
C ARG A 137 -14.41 -8.31 -3.06
N ILE A 138 -15.46 -7.80 -2.44
CA ILE A 138 -15.41 -6.68 -1.51
C ILE A 138 -15.86 -7.21 -0.14
N VAL A 139 -15.01 -7.10 0.87
CA VAL A 139 -15.34 -7.42 2.27
C VAL A 139 -15.83 -6.15 2.95
N ALA A 140 -16.99 -6.21 3.61
CA ALA A 140 -17.49 -5.05 4.33
C ALA A 140 -16.60 -4.76 5.56
N PHE A 141 -16.31 -3.49 5.84
CA PHE A 141 -15.56 -3.12 7.05
C PHE A 141 -16.23 -3.62 8.34
N ASP A 142 -17.56 -3.78 8.34
CA ASP A 142 -18.31 -4.31 9.48
C ASP A 142 -17.98 -5.76 9.81
N ASP A 143 -17.47 -6.53 8.83
CA ASP A 143 -17.08 -7.93 8.99
C ASP A 143 -15.61 -8.09 9.43
N VAL A 144 -14.81 -7.00 9.40
CA VAL A 144 -13.38 -6.98 9.76
C VAL A 144 -13.10 -5.92 10.84
N PRO A 145 -13.48 -6.19 12.11
CA PRO A 145 -13.55 -5.19 13.16
C PRO A 145 -12.22 -4.49 13.48
N LEU A 146 -11.08 -5.17 13.39
CA LEU A 146 -9.76 -4.55 13.62
C LEU A 146 -9.34 -3.68 12.42
N THR A 147 -9.59 -4.15 11.21
CA THR A 147 -9.34 -3.38 9.98
C THR A 147 -10.21 -2.11 9.95
N LYS A 148 -11.49 -2.22 10.30
CA LYS A 148 -12.38 -1.06 10.48
C LYS A 148 -11.91 -0.14 11.59
N TYR A 149 -11.46 -0.70 12.71
CA TYR A 149 -10.94 0.11 13.82
C TYR A 149 -9.69 0.89 13.40
N LEU A 150 -8.74 0.28 12.67
CA LEU A 150 -7.60 0.98 12.08
C LEU A 150 -8.05 2.16 11.20
N ARG A 151 -8.91 1.90 10.20
CA ARG A 151 -9.48 2.93 9.31
C ARG A 151 -10.02 4.12 10.10
N ASN A 152 -10.89 3.84 11.07
CA ASN A 152 -11.59 4.87 11.84
C ASN A 152 -10.67 5.66 12.79
N ASN A 153 -9.53 5.07 13.18
CA ASN A 153 -8.60 5.67 14.13
C ASN A 153 -7.38 6.33 13.48
N PHE A 154 -7.21 6.25 12.15
CA PHE A 154 -6.16 6.99 11.48
C PHE A 154 -6.21 8.48 11.79
N LYS A 155 -7.40 9.09 11.82
CA LYS A 155 -7.59 10.52 12.14
C LYS A 155 -7.03 10.97 13.50
N LYS A 156 -6.72 10.05 14.41
CA LYS A 156 -6.04 10.38 15.68
C LYS A 156 -4.58 10.78 15.48
N TYR A 157 -3.94 10.26 14.43
CA TYR A 157 -2.51 10.41 14.20
C TYR A 157 -2.17 10.99 12.82
N ILE A 158 -3.06 10.82 11.84
CA ILE A 158 -2.90 11.19 10.44
C ILE A 158 -3.93 12.29 10.12
N PRO A 159 -3.57 13.33 9.34
CA PRO A 159 -4.51 14.39 8.95
C PRO A 159 -5.80 13.88 8.31
N ASP A 160 -6.83 14.71 8.30
CA ASP A 160 -8.22 14.38 7.89
C ASP A 160 -8.36 13.75 6.49
N LYS A 161 -7.35 13.89 5.63
CA LYS A 161 -7.23 13.14 4.36
C LYS A 161 -7.31 11.62 4.55
N ALA A 162 -7.06 11.10 5.75
CA ALA A 162 -7.17 9.69 6.08
C ALA A 162 -8.58 9.22 6.51
N ALA A 163 -9.58 10.10 6.45
CA ALA A 163 -10.96 9.74 6.78
C ALA A 163 -11.63 8.95 5.65
N GLU A 164 -12.55 8.04 6.02
CA GLU A 164 -13.48 7.36 5.11
C GLU A 164 -12.82 6.53 3.98
N LEU A 165 -11.51 6.25 4.07
CA LEU A 165 -10.76 5.55 3.03
C LEU A 165 -11.31 4.15 2.72
N GLN A 166 -11.23 3.75 1.45
CA GLN A 166 -11.36 2.35 1.04
C GLN A 166 -10.07 1.61 1.40
N ALA A 167 -10.04 0.28 1.27
CA ALA A 167 -8.79 -0.46 1.36
C ALA A 167 -8.64 -1.56 0.31
N GLU A 168 -7.39 -1.87 -0.01
CA GLU A 168 -6.98 -3.00 -0.82
C GLU A 168 -5.98 -3.86 -0.05
N GLY A 169 -6.33 -5.11 0.20
CA GLY A 169 -5.44 -6.12 0.75
C GLY A 169 -4.66 -6.80 -0.37
N ASN A 170 -3.33 -6.83 -0.26
CA ASN A 170 -2.45 -7.61 -1.12
C ASN A 170 -1.83 -8.75 -0.30
N TYR A 171 -2.14 -9.99 -0.66
CA TYR A 171 -1.77 -11.18 0.12
C TYR A 171 -0.67 -11.97 -0.60
N TYR A 172 0.54 -11.90 -0.05
CA TYR A 172 1.71 -12.61 -0.55
C TYR A 172 1.82 -13.90 0.26
N TYR A 173 1.30 -14.99 -0.31
CA TYR A 173 1.22 -16.28 0.37
C TYR A 173 2.57 -17.00 0.52
N ASP A 174 3.62 -16.53 -0.16
CA ASP A 174 5.00 -16.98 -0.03
C ASP A 174 5.96 -15.86 -0.44
N VAL A 175 6.68 -15.27 0.52
CA VAL A 175 7.64 -14.18 0.30
C VAL A 175 8.74 -14.52 -0.70
N ASN A 176 9.01 -15.80 -0.94
CA ASN A 176 10.04 -16.23 -1.90
C ASN A 176 9.51 -16.31 -3.34
N LYS A 177 8.18 -16.26 -3.55
CA LYS A 177 7.53 -16.42 -4.86
C LYS A 177 6.71 -15.21 -5.28
N CYS A 178 6.13 -14.52 -4.31
CA CYS A 178 5.16 -13.48 -4.53
C CYS A 178 5.82 -12.10 -4.72
N GLY A 179 5.09 -11.21 -5.37
CA GLY A 179 5.53 -9.84 -5.56
C GLY A 179 4.67 -9.02 -6.53
N ILE A 180 5.11 -7.78 -6.74
CA ILE A 180 4.62 -6.87 -7.75
C ILE A 180 5.79 -6.03 -8.28
N GLY A 181 5.94 -5.99 -9.60
CA GLY A 181 7.00 -5.24 -10.26
C GLY A 181 6.79 -3.72 -10.21
N TYR A 182 7.76 -2.97 -10.74
CA TYR A 182 7.73 -1.51 -10.72
C TYR A 182 6.50 -0.91 -11.41
N HIS A 183 5.66 -0.25 -10.64
CA HIS A 183 4.44 0.45 -11.07
C HIS A 183 4.25 1.73 -10.25
N GLY A 184 3.29 2.55 -10.65
CA GLY A 184 2.69 3.56 -9.78
C GLY A 184 1.18 3.37 -9.75
N ASP A 185 0.53 4.04 -8.81
CA ASP A 185 -0.88 3.82 -8.51
C ASP A 185 -1.72 4.91 -9.19
N SER A 186 -2.03 4.74 -10.48
CA SER A 186 -2.78 5.75 -11.26
C SER A 186 -4.18 6.02 -10.72
N GLU A 187 -4.71 5.07 -9.97
CA GLU A 187 -6.06 5.04 -9.45
C GLU A 187 -6.26 5.89 -8.21
N ARG A 188 -5.19 6.23 -7.47
CA ARG A 188 -5.28 6.81 -6.12
C ARG A 188 -4.22 7.87 -5.90
N VAL A 189 -4.47 8.80 -4.98
CA VAL A 189 -3.47 9.80 -4.55
C VAL A 189 -3.17 9.75 -3.06
N ILE A 190 -3.99 9.02 -2.29
CA ILE A 190 -3.81 8.80 -0.87
C ILE A 190 -3.43 7.33 -0.66
N VAL A 191 -2.29 7.10 0.01
CA VAL A 191 -1.80 5.75 0.30
C VAL A 191 -1.29 5.70 1.74
N ILE A 192 -1.93 4.84 2.53
CA ILE A 192 -1.47 4.39 3.85
C ILE A 192 -1.35 2.86 3.78
N GLY A 193 -0.13 2.34 3.80
CA GLY A 193 0.12 0.90 3.79
C GLY A 193 0.39 0.35 5.18
N VAL A 194 -0.17 -0.83 5.46
CA VAL A 194 0.03 -1.59 6.69
C VAL A 194 0.65 -2.93 6.34
N ARG A 195 1.84 -3.22 6.88
CA ARG A 195 2.56 -4.48 6.66
C ARG A 195 2.27 -5.47 7.78
N LEU A 196 1.86 -6.68 7.43
CA LEU A 196 1.59 -7.77 8.39
C LEU A 196 2.33 -9.06 7.98
N GLY A 197 2.67 -9.92 8.95
CA GLY A 197 3.40 -11.16 8.71
C GLY A 197 4.90 -10.97 8.50
N GLU A 198 5.49 -11.82 7.65
CA GLU A 198 6.91 -11.78 7.31
C GLU A 198 7.36 -10.41 6.77
N THR A 199 8.66 -10.16 6.90
CA THR A 199 9.29 -8.97 6.31
C THR A 199 9.21 -9.01 4.80
N LEU A 200 8.81 -7.90 4.18
CA LEU A 200 8.80 -7.73 2.73
C LEU A 200 9.40 -6.37 2.38
N SER A 201 10.29 -6.35 1.39
CA SER A 201 10.86 -5.11 0.91
C SER A 201 9.86 -4.32 0.06
N LEU A 202 9.88 -3.00 0.23
CA LEU A 202 9.29 -2.01 -0.67
C LEU A 202 10.44 -1.27 -1.36
N HIS A 203 10.41 -1.25 -2.69
CA HIS A 203 11.42 -0.62 -3.51
C HIS A 203 10.92 0.66 -4.14
N TYR A 204 11.82 1.62 -4.36
CA TYR A 204 11.55 2.83 -5.14
C TYR A 204 12.63 3.07 -6.19
N GLN A 205 12.19 3.44 -7.39
CA GLN A 205 13.04 3.79 -8.51
C GLN A 205 12.44 4.96 -9.29
N TRP A 206 13.27 5.96 -9.61
CA TRP A 206 12.89 7.03 -10.53
C TRP A 206 13.01 6.57 -11.98
N TYR A 207 12.13 7.08 -12.83
CA TYR A 207 12.10 6.84 -14.26
C TYR A 207 11.98 8.14 -15.04
N HIS A 208 12.66 8.21 -16.18
CA HIS A 208 12.46 9.23 -17.22
C HIS A 208 12.54 8.58 -18.59
N ASN A 209 11.62 8.92 -19.49
CA ASN A 209 11.49 8.26 -20.80
C ASN A 209 11.45 6.73 -20.71
N SER A 210 10.79 6.19 -19.69
CA SER A 210 10.71 4.74 -19.39
C SER A 210 12.03 4.07 -19.01
N GLN A 211 13.11 4.82 -18.78
CA GLN A 211 14.40 4.31 -18.30
C GLN A 211 14.57 4.61 -16.82
N ALA A 212 15.16 3.68 -16.08
CA ALA A 212 15.49 3.88 -14.67
C ALA A 212 16.58 4.97 -14.53
N VAL A 213 16.41 5.88 -13.56
CA VAL A 213 17.34 6.97 -13.27
C VAL A 213 17.75 6.95 -11.81
N GLY A 214 19.06 7.02 -11.54
CA GLY A 214 19.58 7.07 -10.18
C GLY A 214 19.54 5.71 -9.46
N LYS A 215 19.60 5.73 -8.14
CA LYS A 215 19.73 4.53 -7.30
C LYS A 215 18.38 3.90 -6.99
N ASN A 216 18.35 2.56 -6.99
CA ASN A 216 17.24 1.83 -6.42
C ASN A 216 17.27 1.92 -4.88
N LEU A 217 16.16 2.30 -4.27
CA LEU A 217 16.01 2.24 -2.82
C LEU A 217 15.27 0.97 -2.43
N ARG A 218 15.81 0.25 -1.44
CA ARG A 218 15.17 -0.90 -0.80
C ARG A 218 14.83 -0.55 0.66
N LEU A 219 13.56 -0.69 1.03
CA LEU A 219 13.04 -0.43 2.37
C LEU A 219 12.46 -1.71 2.95
N GLU A 220 13.04 -2.23 4.02
CA GLU A 220 12.48 -3.39 4.74
C GLU A 220 11.29 -2.94 5.62
N LEU A 221 10.11 -3.49 5.33
CA LEU A 221 8.90 -3.31 6.11
C LEU A 221 8.62 -4.57 6.91
N HIS A 222 8.46 -4.41 8.22
CA HIS A 222 8.28 -5.51 9.16
C HIS A 222 6.83 -5.60 9.62
N HIS A 223 6.52 -6.69 10.32
CA HIS A 223 5.22 -6.90 10.92
C HIS A 223 4.76 -5.70 11.76
N GLY A 224 3.57 -5.17 11.51
CA GLY A 224 2.97 -4.06 12.25
C GLY A 224 3.44 -2.67 11.81
N ASP A 225 4.31 -2.57 10.81
CA ASP A 225 4.73 -1.27 10.29
C ASP A 225 3.64 -0.62 9.46
N VAL A 226 3.57 0.71 9.58
CA VAL A 226 2.69 1.56 8.77
C VAL A 226 3.55 2.48 7.92
N TYR A 227 3.19 2.72 6.66
CA TYR A 227 3.84 3.71 5.83
C TYR A 227 2.84 4.61 5.12
N LEU A 228 3.25 5.86 4.87
CA LEU A 228 2.48 6.84 4.11
C LEU A 228 3.33 7.35 2.96
N MET A 229 2.72 7.45 1.79
CA MET A 229 3.34 8.04 0.61
C MET A 229 2.87 9.48 0.45
N SER A 230 3.80 10.42 0.18
CA SER A 230 3.38 11.70 -0.41
C SER A 230 2.70 11.44 -1.75
N GLU A 231 1.86 12.35 -2.23
CA GLU A 231 1.16 12.19 -3.53
C GLU A 231 2.12 11.77 -4.65
N LYS A 232 3.24 12.48 -4.83
CA LYS A 232 4.24 12.13 -5.86
C LYS A 232 4.84 10.73 -5.67
N ALA A 233 4.95 10.27 -4.43
CA ALA A 233 5.50 8.95 -4.11
C ALA A 233 4.54 7.80 -4.40
N THR A 234 3.24 8.06 -4.57
CA THR A 234 2.28 7.07 -5.09
C THR A 234 2.57 6.72 -6.56
N GLY A 235 3.29 7.60 -7.27
CA GLY A 235 3.51 7.44 -8.70
C GLY A 235 2.21 7.49 -9.50
N ASN A 236 1.16 8.18 -9.03
CA ASN A 236 -0.08 8.36 -9.79
C ASN A 236 0.13 8.87 -11.23
N ASP A 237 1.24 9.57 -11.45
CA ASP A 237 1.68 10.10 -12.75
C ASP A 237 2.65 9.20 -13.54
N TRP A 238 2.92 7.97 -13.10
CA TRP A 238 4.01 7.10 -13.60
C TRP A 238 4.02 6.77 -15.10
N LYS A 239 2.88 7.00 -15.77
CA LYS A 239 2.72 6.81 -17.22
C LYS A 239 3.21 8.01 -18.04
N LYS A 240 3.49 9.16 -17.40
CA LYS A 240 3.99 10.37 -18.06
C LYS A 240 5.48 10.24 -18.37
N LYS A 241 5.82 9.96 -19.63
CA LYS A 241 7.20 9.68 -20.06
C LYS A 241 8.13 10.89 -20.08
N LEU A 242 7.58 12.10 -20.24
CA LEU A 242 8.37 13.32 -20.44
C LEU A 242 8.85 13.98 -19.13
N ILE A 243 8.27 13.59 -18.00
CA ILE A 243 8.67 14.07 -16.67
C ILE A 243 9.32 12.94 -15.88
N TYR A 244 10.06 13.28 -14.84
CA TYR A 244 10.53 12.30 -13.87
C TYR A 244 9.34 11.75 -13.09
N THR A 245 9.22 10.43 -13.12
CA THR A 245 8.16 9.69 -12.45
C THR A 245 8.78 8.71 -11.46
N LEU A 246 8.02 8.38 -10.42
CA LEU A 246 8.46 7.41 -9.43
C LEU A 246 7.64 6.13 -9.57
N ARG A 247 8.30 4.99 -9.40
CA ARG A 247 7.65 3.67 -9.36
C ARG A 247 8.10 2.90 -8.14
N HIS A 248 7.21 2.08 -7.61
CA HIS A 248 7.48 1.16 -6.52
C HIS A 248 7.23 -0.30 -6.90
N ALA A 249 7.95 -1.18 -6.23
CA ALA A 249 7.86 -2.64 -6.36
C ALA A 249 7.95 -3.30 -4.98
N ALA A 250 7.46 -4.52 -4.84
CA ALA A 250 7.59 -5.28 -3.58
C ALA A 250 7.64 -6.78 -3.86
N GLY A 251 8.29 -7.55 -2.98
CA GLY A 251 8.35 -9.01 -3.09
C GLY A 251 9.76 -9.55 -3.30
N CYS A 252 9.84 -10.79 -3.81
CA CYS A 252 11.12 -11.42 -4.09
C CYS A 252 11.84 -10.78 -5.29
N ASN A 253 13.13 -11.08 -5.42
CA ASN A 253 14.04 -10.58 -6.45
C ASN A 253 13.47 -10.58 -7.88
N LYS A 254 12.66 -11.59 -8.23
CA LYS A 254 11.95 -11.67 -9.52
C LYS A 254 11.17 -10.38 -9.87
N TYR A 255 10.66 -9.67 -8.86
CA TYR A 255 9.85 -8.46 -9.03
C TYR A 255 10.61 -7.18 -8.72
N THR A 256 11.71 -7.25 -7.97
CA THR A 256 12.40 -6.08 -7.43
C THR A 256 13.76 -5.80 -8.07
N ASP A 257 14.34 -6.77 -8.75
CA ASP A 257 15.60 -6.58 -9.48
C ASP A 257 15.34 -5.81 -10.78
N LEU A 258 16.21 -4.83 -11.09
CA LEU A 258 16.16 -3.97 -12.29
C LEU A 258 17.24 -4.34 -13.29
#